data_AF-A0AA47BUW7-F1
#
_entry.id   AF-A0AA47BUW7-F1
#
_cell.length_a   1.000
_cell.length_b   1.000
_cell.length_c   1.000
_cell.angle_alpha   90.00
_cell.angle_beta   90.00
_cell.angle_gamma   90.00
#
_symmetry.space_group_name_H-M   'P 1'
#
loop_
_entity.id
_entity.type
_entity.pdbx_description
1 polymer ?
#
loop_
_entity_poly.entity_id
_entity_poly.type
_entity_poly.pdbx_seq_one_letter_code
_entity_poly.pdbx_strand_id
1 'polypeptide(L)'
;QCLCGRSWQSPHLEDHAGGVVSTFAGTGTPGHTDGAGNTTQFNGPTGVAVDSSDNVYVADQGNHLIRKITPEGVVSTLAGSTEGFENGIGT
;
A
#
# COMPACT_ATOMS: atom_id res chain seq x y z
N GLN A 1 29.52 27.62 -33.88
CA GLN A 1 28.99 27.71 -35.26
C GLN A 1 27.48 27.53 -35.21
N CYS A 2 26.71 28.58 -35.44
CA CYS A 2 25.24 28.51 -35.54
C CYS A 2 24.86 27.69 -36.77
N LEU A 3 24.08 26.63 -36.59
CA LEU A 3 23.41 25.92 -37.67
C LEU A 3 21.91 26.16 -37.54
N CYS A 4 21.46 27.17 -38.28
CA CYS A 4 20.05 27.41 -38.57
C CYS A 4 19.50 26.22 -39.39
N GLY A 5 18.45 25.55 -38.90
CA GLY A 5 17.63 24.66 -39.75
C GLY A 5 17.73 23.15 -39.52
N ARG A 6 18.26 22.65 -38.39
CA ARG A 6 18.01 21.25 -38.00
C ARG A 6 16.92 21.18 -36.95
N SER A 7 15.83 20.52 -37.30
CA SER A 7 14.78 20.05 -36.41
C SER A 7 15.38 19.61 -35.07
N TRP A 8 14.87 20.15 -33.98
CA TRP A 8 15.10 19.63 -32.63
C TRP A 8 14.52 18.22 -32.56
N GLN A 9 15.29 17.21 -32.98
CA GLN A 9 15.00 15.83 -32.62
C GLN A 9 15.45 15.66 -31.18
N SER A 10 14.54 16.00 -30.27
CA SER A 10 14.66 15.65 -28.86
C SER A 10 14.81 14.13 -28.77
N PRO A 11 15.89 13.58 -28.19
CA PRO A 11 15.89 12.20 -27.75
C PRO A 11 15.13 12.16 -26.43
N HIS A 12 13.81 12.30 -26.49
CA HIS A 12 12.95 12.05 -25.33
C HIS A 12 11.67 11.37 -25.79
N LEU A 13 11.87 10.21 -26.41
CA LEU A 13 10.88 9.13 -26.42
C LEU A 13 11.47 8.00 -25.58
N GLU A 14 11.80 8.33 -24.33
CA GLU A 14 11.69 7.30 -23.30
C GLU A 14 10.18 7.19 -23.10
N ASP A 15 9.63 6.10 -23.62
CA ASP A 15 8.26 5.66 -23.37
C ASP A 15 7.91 5.99 -21.92
N HIS A 16 7.01 6.95 -21.70
CA HIS A 16 6.37 7.15 -20.41
C HIS A 16 5.45 5.94 -20.21
N ALA A 17 6.07 4.78 -19.98
CA ALA A 17 5.40 3.52 -19.78
C ALA A 17 4.40 3.75 -18.65
N GLY A 18 3.11 3.79 -19.02
CA GLY A 18 2.05 4.12 -18.10
C GLY A 18 2.12 3.21 -16.89
N GLY A 19 2.12 3.77 -15.68
CA GLY A 19 2.12 2.99 -14.46
C GLY A 19 0.91 2.06 -14.42
N VAL A 20 1.15 0.77 -14.18
CA VAL A 20 0.07 -0.21 -13.97
C VAL A 20 -0.32 -0.18 -12.50
N VAL A 21 -1.61 0.02 -12.25
CA VAL A 21 -2.18 -0.03 -10.89
C VAL A 21 -2.84 -1.40 -10.70
N SER A 22 -2.53 -2.05 -9.58
CA SER A 22 -3.15 -3.31 -9.17
C SER A 22 -3.52 -3.26 -7.69
N THR A 23 -4.45 -4.13 -7.29
CA THR A 23 -4.81 -4.30 -5.89
C THR A 23 -3.77 -5.18 -5.20
N PHE A 24 -3.17 -4.67 -4.13
CA PHE A 24 -2.19 -5.42 -3.33
C PHE A 24 -2.87 -6.31 -2.28
N ALA A 25 -3.89 -5.79 -1.57
CA ALA A 25 -4.67 -6.53 -0.59
C ALA A 25 -6.10 -5.98 -0.44
N GLY A 26 -7.02 -6.81 0.04
CA GLY A 26 -8.43 -6.49 0.28
C GLY A 26 -9.39 -7.14 -0.71
N THR A 27 -10.54 -7.60 -0.21
CA THR A 27 -11.67 -8.10 -1.04
C THR A 27 -12.67 -7.01 -1.44
N GLY A 28 -12.57 -5.81 -0.85
CA GLY A 28 -13.54 -4.72 -1.02
C GLY A 28 -14.75 -4.79 -0.07
N THR A 29 -14.86 -5.84 0.74
CA THR A 29 -15.89 -5.96 1.79
C THR A 29 -15.33 -5.57 3.16
N PRO A 30 -16.05 -4.75 3.96
CA PRO A 30 -15.64 -4.42 5.32
C PRO A 30 -15.47 -5.65 6.22
N GLY A 31 -14.36 -5.70 6.94
CA GLY A 31 -14.02 -6.76 7.90
C GLY A 31 -12.54 -6.70 8.28
N HIS A 32 -12.02 -7.71 8.99
CA HIS A 32 -10.65 -7.70 9.53
C HIS A 32 -9.92 -9.05 9.37
N THR A 33 -10.37 -9.90 8.46
CA THR A 33 -9.74 -11.21 8.22
C THR A 33 -8.27 -11.04 7.80
N ASP A 34 -7.38 -11.75 8.49
CA ASP A 34 -5.96 -11.91 8.17
C ASP A 34 -5.75 -13.05 7.16
N GLY A 35 -4.57 -13.12 6.54
CA GLY A 35 -4.21 -14.16 5.56
C GLY A 35 -3.64 -13.61 4.27
N ALA A 36 -3.87 -14.29 3.15
CA ALA A 36 -3.40 -13.83 1.84
C ALA A 36 -4.13 -12.54 1.42
N GLY A 37 -3.41 -11.59 0.83
CA GLY A 37 -3.92 -10.24 0.52
C GLY A 37 -5.20 -10.24 -0.30
N ASN A 38 -5.42 -11.19 -1.20
CA ASN A 38 -6.65 -11.30 -1.99
C ASN A 38 -7.87 -11.85 -1.21
N THR A 39 -7.67 -12.36 0.00
CA THR A 39 -8.72 -12.88 0.90
C THR A 39 -8.94 -12.02 2.14
N THR A 40 -8.08 -11.03 2.38
CA THR A 40 -8.12 -10.21 3.58
C THR A 40 -9.16 -9.12 3.47
N GLN A 41 -9.58 -8.63 4.63
CA GLN A 41 -10.57 -7.55 4.73
C GLN A 41 -10.02 -6.41 5.57
N PHE A 42 -10.44 -5.20 5.22
CA PHE A 42 -10.17 -3.95 5.94
C PHE A 42 -11.50 -3.21 6.12
N ASN A 43 -11.57 -2.32 7.10
CA ASN A 43 -12.73 -1.48 7.35
C ASN A 43 -12.29 -0.01 7.50
N GLY A 44 -12.44 0.78 6.45
CA GLY A 44 -12.07 2.20 6.46
C GLY A 44 -10.57 2.44 6.75
N PRO A 45 -9.64 1.90 5.95
CA PRO A 45 -8.23 2.21 6.09
C PRO A 45 -7.98 3.70 5.83
N THR A 46 -7.17 4.36 6.67
CA THR A 46 -6.97 5.82 6.62
C THR A 46 -5.52 6.26 6.43
N GLY A 47 -4.57 5.35 6.58
CA GLY A 47 -3.15 5.66 6.47
C GLY A 47 -2.35 4.45 6.04
N VAL A 48 -1.23 4.72 5.38
CA VAL A 48 -0.27 3.69 4.93
C VAL A 48 1.16 4.17 5.15
N ALA A 49 2.05 3.26 5.54
CA ALA A 49 3.49 3.48 5.64
C ALA A 49 4.23 2.24 5.16
N VAL A 50 5.48 2.40 4.70
CA VAL A 50 6.32 1.30 4.23
C VAL A 50 7.65 1.33 5.00
N ASP A 51 8.13 0.18 5.47
CA ASP A 51 9.44 0.07 6.13
C ASP A 51 10.58 -0.24 5.14
N SER A 52 11.81 -0.34 5.64
CA SER A 52 12.99 -0.67 4.83
C SER A 52 13.06 -2.13 4.34
N SER A 53 12.11 -2.97 4.77
CA SER A 53 11.97 -4.37 4.37
C SER A 53 10.73 -4.57 3.48
N ASP A 54 10.21 -3.48 2.89
CA ASP A 54 9.05 -3.44 2.00
C ASP A 54 7.75 -3.96 2.65
N ASN A 55 7.67 -3.99 3.99
CA ASN A 55 6.40 -4.26 4.66
C ASN A 55 5.52 -3.01 4.62
N VAL A 56 4.25 -3.21 4.30
CA VAL A 56 3.24 -2.14 4.29
C VAL A 56 2.43 -2.18 5.58
N TYR A 57 2.32 -1.04 6.24
CA TYR A 57 1.54 -0.88 7.46
C TYR A 57 0.30 -0.07 7.14
N VAL A 58 -0.87 -0.55 7.52
CA VAL A 58 -2.18 0.05 7.24
C VAL A 58 -2.87 0.41 8.56
N ALA A 59 -3.30 1.65 8.68
CA ALA A 59 -4.16 2.10 9.77
C ALA A 59 -5.62 1.76 9.43
N ASP A 60 -6.09 0.62 9.91
CA ASP A 60 -7.41 0.04 9.64
C ASP A 60 -8.45 0.56 10.66
N GLN A 61 -8.81 1.84 10.50
CA GLN A 61 -9.46 2.65 11.52
C GLN A 61 -10.77 2.04 12.02
N GLY A 62 -11.65 1.60 11.12
CA GLY A 62 -12.95 1.04 11.47
C GLY A 62 -12.87 -0.30 12.20
N ASN A 63 -11.68 -0.93 12.23
CA ASN A 63 -11.41 -2.11 13.04
C ASN A 63 -10.56 -1.80 14.28
N HIS A 64 -10.06 -0.57 14.43
CA HIS A 64 -9.12 -0.18 15.49
C HIS A 64 -7.82 -0.99 15.47
N LEU A 65 -7.36 -1.37 14.27
CA LEU A 65 -6.17 -2.21 14.07
C LEU A 65 -5.08 -1.48 13.29
N ILE A 66 -3.83 -1.84 13.60
CA ILE A 66 -2.69 -1.63 12.72
C ILE A 66 -2.41 -2.97 12.04
N ARG A 67 -2.48 -2.99 10.72
CA ARG A 67 -2.31 -4.19 9.90
C ARG A 67 -0.94 -4.13 9.22
N LYS A 68 -0.19 -5.24 9.24
CA LYS A 68 1.08 -5.39 8.52
C LYS A 68 0.84 -6.27 7.30
N ILE A 69 1.39 -5.89 6.17
CA ILE A 69 1.40 -6.66 4.93
C ILE A 69 2.85 -6.91 4.53
N THR A 70 3.23 -8.16 4.36
CA THR A 70 4.59 -8.51 3.89
C THR A 70 4.73 -8.30 2.39
N PRO A 71 5.95 -8.25 1.84
CA PRO A 71 6.17 -8.19 0.38
C PRO A 71 5.52 -9.36 -0.39
N GLU A 72 5.36 -10.51 0.25
CA GLU A 72 4.66 -11.69 -0.29
C GLU A 72 3.12 -11.52 -0.30
N GLY A 73 2.62 -10.38 0.17
CA GLY A 73 1.20 -10.05 0.21
C GLY A 73 0.44 -10.75 1.34
N VAL A 74 1.12 -11.15 2.42
CA VAL A 74 0.46 -11.74 3.60
C VAL A 74 0.11 -10.65 4.60
N VAL A 75 -1.15 -10.57 5.00
CA VAL A 75 -1.65 -9.60 5.99
C VAL A 75 -1.78 -10.25 7.36
N SER A 76 -1.27 -9.58 8.38
CA SER A 76 -1.47 -9.90 9.79
C SER A 76 -1.84 -8.66 10.60
N THR A 77 -2.52 -8.86 11.73
CA THR A 77 -2.74 -7.82 12.73
C THR A 77 -1.45 -7.61 13.54
N LEU A 78 -0.90 -6.39 13.49
CA LEU A 78 0.29 -6.02 14.27
C LEU A 78 -0.11 -5.51 15.66
N ALA A 79 -1.14 -4.67 15.73
CA ALA A 79 -1.57 -4.03 16.98
C ALA A 79 -3.05 -3.61 16.93
N GLY A 80 -3.60 -3.26 18.09
CA GLY A 80 -4.98 -2.83 18.25
C GLY A 80 -5.92 -3.96 18.67
N SER A 81 -7.13 -3.60 19.12
CA SER A 81 -8.13 -4.57 19.58
C SER A 81 -9.54 -4.01 19.43
N THR A 82 -9.90 -3.06 20.29
CA THR A 82 -11.18 -2.39 20.34
C THR A 82 -10.98 -0.88 20.28
N GLU A 83 -12.07 -0.15 20.03
CA GLU A 83 -12.07 1.29 20.17
C GLU A 83 -11.59 1.71 21.56
N GLY A 84 -10.62 2.62 21.61
CA GLY A 84 -10.09 3.14 22.86
C GLY A 84 -8.60 3.43 22.78
N PHE A 85 -8.04 3.74 23.95
CA PHE A 85 -6.62 4.08 24.12
C PHE A 85 -5.91 3.06 25.02
N GLU A 86 -6.45 1.84 25.10
CA GLU A 86 -5.81 0.77 25.86
C GLU A 86 -4.46 0.44 25.23
N ASN A 87 -3.43 0.36 26.07
CA ASN A 87 -2.10 -0.05 25.62
C ASN A 87 -2.13 -1.55 25.30
N GLY A 88 -1.92 -1.89 24.04
CA GLY A 88 -1.68 -3.26 23.59
C GLY A 88 -0.19 -3.54 23.37
N ILE A 89 0.20 -4.81 23.46
CA ILE A 89 1.49 -5.26 22.92
C ILE A 89 1.28 -5.50 21.42
N GLY A 90 1.98 -4.74 20.57
CA GLY A 90 2.06 -5.08 19.16
C GLY A 90 2.97 -6.30 18.97
N THR A 91 2.53 -7.30 18.21
CA THR A 91 3.26 -8.56 17.99
C THR A 91 3.88 -8.64 16.61
#